data_AF-A0A9E0T4U9-F1
#
_entry.id   AF-A0A9E0T4U9-F1
#
_cell.length_a   1.000
_cell.length_b   1.000
_cell.length_c   1.000
_cell.angle_alpha   90.00
_cell.angle_beta   90.00
_cell.angle_gamma   90.00
#
_symmetry.space_group_name_H-M   'P 1'
#
loop_
_entity.id
_entity.type
_entity.pdbx_description
1 polymer ?
#
loop_
_entity_poly.entity_id
_entity_poly.type
_entity_poly.pdbx_seq_one_letter_code
_entity_poly.pdbx_strand_id
1 'polypeptide(L)' 'MAHGHDFSRLGHYTGRQLMLFYRAATAIDRRARAARIADVNLGFAGGKDAQRALRELED' A
#
# COMPACT_ATOMS: atom_id res chain seq x y z
N MET A 1 4.40 -13.92 5.48
CA MET A 1 3.98 -12.67 6.16
C MET A 1 3.43 -11.74 5.11
N ALA A 2 2.18 -11.30 5.21
CA ALA A 2 1.66 -10.25 4.33
C ALA A 2 1.62 -8.95 5.13
N HIS A 3 2.17 -7.87 4.57
CA HIS A 3 2.08 -6.53 5.16
C HIS A 3 2.53 -6.43 6.64
N GLY A 4 3.56 -7.18 7.03
CA GLY A 4 4.13 -7.15 8.39
C GLY A 4 3.36 -7.98 9.43
N HIS A 5 2.35 -8.74 9.03
CA HIS A 5 1.59 -9.57 9.95
C HIS A 5 1.66 -11.08 9.64
N ASP A 6 1.62 -11.87 10.71
CA ASP A 6 1.54 -13.32 10.69
C ASP A 6 0.06 -13.76 10.79
N PHE A 7 -0.51 -14.15 9.65
CA PHE A 7 -1.92 -14.56 9.55
C PHE A 7 -2.22 -15.85 10.32
N SER A 8 -1.20 -16.68 10.57
CA SER A 8 -1.36 -17.95 11.30
C SER A 8 -1.80 -17.73 12.76
N ARG A 9 -1.58 -16.53 13.31
CA ARG A 9 -1.90 -16.19 14.70
C ARG A 9 -3.29 -15.61 14.90
N LEU A 10 -4.05 -15.34 13.83
CA LEU A 10 -5.37 -14.70 13.92
C LEU A 10 -6.34 -15.48 14.82
N GLY A 11 -6.27 -16.82 14.83
CA GLY A 11 -7.09 -17.66 15.70
C GLY A 11 -6.84 -17.48 17.20
N HIS A 12 -5.72 -16.88 17.59
CA HIS A 12 -5.34 -16.60 18.98
C HIS A 12 -5.51 -15.13 19.38
N TYR A 13 -6.03 -14.28 18.50
CA TYR A 13 -6.19 -12.85 18.79
C TYR A 13 -7.45 -12.60 19.59
N THR A 14 -7.34 -11.71 20.58
CA THR A 14 -8.50 -11.08 21.21
C THR A 14 -9.27 -10.22 20.19
N GLY A 15 -10.55 -9.94 20.47
CA GLY A 15 -11.37 -9.09 19.59
C GLY A 15 -10.75 -7.73 19.30
N ARG A 16 -10.10 -7.09 20.28
CA ARG A 16 -9.38 -5.82 20.07
C ARG A 16 -8.19 -5.99 19.11
N GLN A 17 -7.43 -7.08 19.24
CA GLN A 17 -6.29 -7.36 18.36
C GLN A 17 -6.75 -7.63 16.93
N LEU A 18 -7.87 -8.33 16.73
CA LEU A 18 -8.47 -8.52 15.40
C LEU A 18 -8.87 -7.19 14.76
N MET A 19 -9.49 -6.28 15.52
CA MET A 19 -9.82 -4.94 15.00
C MET A 19 -8.58 -4.13 14.63
N LEU A 20 -7.54 -4.16 15.45
CA LEU A 20 -6.29 -3.46 15.16
C LEU A 20 -5.60 -4.01 13.92
N PHE A 21 -5.55 -5.35 13.79
CA PHE A 21 -5.03 -6.03 12.60
C PHE A 21 -5.80 -5.60 11.35
N TYR A 22 -7.13 -5.67 11.39
CA TYR A 22 -7.96 -5.33 10.23
C TYR A 22 -7.77 -3.85 9.81
N ARG A 23 -7.70 -2.94 10.77
CA ARG A 23 -7.44 -1.51 10.51
C ARG A 23 -6.08 -1.29 9.88
N ALA A 24 -5.04 -1.95 10.39
CA ALA A 24 -3.69 -1.86 9.84
C ALA A 24 -3.63 -2.39 8.40
N ALA A 25 -4.17 -3.59 8.16
CA ALA A 25 -4.24 -4.19 6.84
C ALA A 25 -5.00 -3.29 5.84
N THR A 26 -6.14 -2.74 6.25
CA THR A 26 -6.95 -1.84 5.42
C THR A 26 -6.23 -0.53 5.14
N ALA A 27 -5.50 0.02 6.11
CA ALA A 27 -4.73 1.25 5.92
C ALA A 27 -3.59 1.07 4.90
N ILE A 28 -2.93 -0.10 4.92
CA ILE A 28 -1.88 -0.44 3.96
C ILE A 28 -2.47 -0.58 2.55
N ASP A 29 -3.58 -1.30 2.40
CA ASP A 29 -4.26 -1.44 1.09
C ASP A 29 -4.70 -0.08 0.53
N ARG A 30 -5.29 0.79 1.37
CA ARG A 30 -5.68 2.15 0.98
C ARG A 30 -4.50 2.99 0.52
N ARG A 31 -3.36 2.91 1.21
CA ARG A 31 -2.12 3.60 0.81
C ARG A 31 -1.60 3.08 -0.52
N ALA A 32 -1.57 1.76 -0.73
CA ALA A 32 -1.17 1.17 -2.00
C ALA A 32 -2.11 1.59 -3.15
N ARG A 33 -3.42 1.66 -2.89
CA ARG A 33 -4.40 2.16 -3.87
C ARG A 33 -4.20 3.65 -4.17
N ALA A 34 -3.95 4.47 -3.16
CA ALA A 34 -3.68 5.90 -3.34
C ALA A 34 -2.40 6.13 -4.15
N ALA A 35 -1.33 5.39 -3.86
CA ALA A 35 -0.08 5.43 -4.63
C ALA A 35 -0.34 5.10 -6.11
N ARG A 36 -1.04 4.00 -6.41
CA ARG A 36 -1.39 3.65 -7.79
C ARG A 36 -2.21 4.73 -8.51
N ILE A 37 -3.16 5.36 -7.83
CA ILE A 37 -3.94 6.47 -8.42
C ILE A 37 -3.01 7.65 -8.75
N ALA A 38 -2.09 7.98 -7.85
CA ALA A 38 -1.10 9.02 -8.07
C ALA A 38 -0.17 8.68 -9.24
N ASP A 39 0.32 7.43 -9.33
CA ASP A 39 1.20 6.97 -10.41
C ASP A 39 0.50 7.02 -11.76
N VAL A 40 -0.76 6.56 -11.83
CA VAL A 40 -1.57 6.64 -13.05
C VAL A 40 -1.81 8.08 -13.47
N ASN A 41 -2.15 8.95 -12.51
CA ASN A 41 -2.35 10.37 -12.78
C ASN A 41 -1.04 11.03 -13.26
N LEU A 42 0.08 10.70 -12.64
CA LEU A 42 1.40 11.16 -13.04
C LEU A 42 1.74 10.70 -14.45
N GLY A 43 1.49 9.43 -14.79
CA GLY A 43 1.70 8.91 -16.15
C GLY A 43 0.80 9.58 -17.19
N PHE A 44 -0.45 9.88 -16.85
CA PHE A 44 -1.41 10.48 -17.77
C PHE A 44 -1.20 11.98 -17.98
N ALA A 45 -0.97 12.73 -16.90
CA ALA A 45 -0.95 14.20 -16.92
C ALA A 45 0.44 14.82 -16.61
N GLY A 46 1.43 14.02 -16.19
CA GLY A 46 2.69 14.52 -15.64
C GLY A 46 3.78 14.85 -16.67
N GLY A 47 3.65 14.47 -17.94
CA GLY A 47 4.59 14.83 -19.00
C GLY A 47 6.05 14.58 -18.66
N LYS A 48 6.86 15.64 -18.54
CA LYS A 48 8.30 15.56 -18.20
C LYS A 48 8.55 15.02 -16.79
N ASP A 49 7.64 15.27 -15.84
CA ASP A 49 7.76 14.76 -14.47
C ASP A 49 7.54 13.25 -14.42
N ALA A 50 6.65 12.72 -15.26
CA ALA A 50 6.46 11.28 -15.43
C ALA A 50 7.73 10.60 -15.97
N GLN A 51 8.39 11.21 -16.96
CA GLN A 51 9.66 10.70 -17.48
C GLN A 51 10.79 10.74 -16.45
N ARG A 52 10.81 11.75 -15.57
CA ARG A 52 11.78 11.82 -14.47
C ARG A 52 11.52 10.72 -13.45
N ALA A 53 10.27 10.55 -13.02
CA ALA A 53 9.91 9.50 -12.07
C ALA A 53 10.20 8.09 -12.62
N LEU A 54 10.00 7.85 -13.93
CA LEU A 54 10.37 6.58 -14.54
C LEU A 54 11.88 6.30 -14.48
N ARG A 55 12.72 7.30 -14.79
CA ARG A 55 14.18 7.15 -14.69
C ARG A 55 14.62 6.85 -13.26
N GLU A 56 14.07 7.55 -12.27
CA GLU A 56 14.36 7.31 -10.85
C GLU A 56 13.98 5.91 -10.36
N LEU A 57 13.07 5.20 -11.05
CA LEU A 57 12.68 3.83 -10.71
C LEU A 57 13.51 2.77 -11.44
N GLU A 58 14.21 3.13 -12.52
CA GLU A 58 15.04 2.23 -13.33
C GLU A 58 16.51 2.22 -12.89
N ASP A 59 16.94 3.22 -12.11
CA ASP A 59 18.27 3.34 -11.49
C ASP A 59 18.35 2.62 -10.13
#